data_AF-A0A6N7CWN1-F1
#
_entry.id   AF-A0A6N7CWN1-F1
#
_cell.length_a   1.000
_cell.length_b   1.000
_cell.length_c   1.000
_cell.angle_alpha   90.00
_cell.angle_beta   90.00
_cell.angle_gamma   90.00
#
_symmetry.space_group_name_H-M   'P 1'
#
loop_
_entity.id
_entity.type
_entity.pdbx_description
1 polymer ?
#
loop_
_entity_poly.entity_id
_entity_poly.type
_entity_poly.pdbx_seq_one_letter_code
_entity_poly.pdbx_strand_id
1 'polypeptide(L)' 'MSPGARILLRADGEPRVKAVLAAVDAIEAAGLDPCAAAPVYWRMVGNRLAARLPLPAYTPERHAAHLAREALR' A
#
# COMPACT_ATOMS: atom_id res chain seq x y z
N MET A 1 20.84 -7.01 3.53
CA MET A 1 20.68 -5.67 2.93
C MET A 1 20.63 -5.84 1.42
N SER A 2 19.48 -5.62 0.78
CA SER A 2 19.38 -5.66 -0.69
C SER A 2 19.43 -4.22 -1.20
N PRO A 3 20.51 -3.77 -1.86
CA PRO A 3 20.59 -2.41 -2.36
C PRO A 3 19.64 -2.27 -3.55
N GLY A 4 18.68 -1.36 -3.45
CA GLY A 4 17.77 -1.04 -4.54
C GLY A 4 16.41 -0.62 -4.01
N ALA A 5 16.26 0.68 -3.71
CA ALA A 5 14.92 1.25 -3.54
C ALA A 5 14.11 0.97 -4.81
N ARG A 6 12.95 0.34 -4.65
CA ARG A 6 12.01 0.05 -5.76
C ARG A 6 10.78 0.92 -5.61
N ILE A 7 10.43 1.66 -6.65
CA ILE A 7 9.16 2.37 -6.72
C ILE A 7 8.03 1.33 -6.84
N LEU A 8 7.13 1.30 -5.86
CA LEU A 8 5.98 0.39 -5.83
C LEU A 8 4.74 1.03 -6.46
N LEU A 9 4.63 2.35 -6.36
CA LEU A 9 3.52 3.16 -6.84
C LEU A 9 4.05 4.54 -7.23
N ARG A 10 3.51 5.11 -8.31
CA ARG A 10 3.67 6.53 -8.67
C ARG A 10 2.28 7.14 -8.80
N ALA A 11 2.07 8.30 -8.16
CA ALA A 11 0.85 9.08 -8.26
C ALA A 11 1.22 10.51 -8.67
N ASP A 12 0.84 10.86 -9.90
CA ASP A 12 1.02 12.19 -10.45
C ASP A 12 -0.35 12.87 -10.62
N GLY A 13 -0.40 14.17 -10.30
CA GLY A 13 -1.61 14.97 -10.36
C GLY A 13 -2.51 14.83 -9.13
N GLU A 14 -3.21 15.92 -8.81
CA GLU A 14 -4.01 16.06 -7.58
C GLU A 14 -4.95 14.87 -7.30
N PRO A 15 -5.74 14.34 -8.27
CA PRO A 15 -6.69 13.27 -7.97
C PRO A 15 -6.02 11.97 -7.52
N ARG A 16 -4.88 11.61 -8.14
CA ARG A 16 -4.15 10.39 -7.78
C ARG A 16 -3.42 10.55 -6.46
N VAL A 17 -2.82 11.72 -6.23
CA VAL A 17 -2.15 12.03 -4.96
C VAL A 17 -3.15 11.95 -3.80
N LYS A 18 -4.31 12.59 -3.93
CA LYS A 18 -5.39 12.52 -2.92
C LYS A 18 -5.85 11.08 -2.67
N ALA A 19 -6.00 10.27 -3.72
CA ALA A 19 -6.42 8.87 -3.56
C ALA A 19 -5.37 8.00 -2.85
N VAL A 20 -4.08 8.25 -3.08
CA VAL A 20 -3.00 7.55 -2.35
C VAL A 20 -2.96 7.99 -0.89
N LEU A 21 -3.06 9.29 -0.63
CA LEU A 21 -3.11 9.81 0.74
C LEU A 21 -4.30 9.24 1.51
N ALA A 22 -5.49 9.19 0.90
CA ALA A 22 -6.66 8.56 1.52
C ALA A 22 -6.44 7.06 1.83
N ALA A 23 -5.66 6.35 1.02
CA ALA A 23 -5.30 4.95 1.31
C ALA A 23 -4.30 4.85 2.47
N VAL A 24 -3.36 5.79 2.59
CA VAL A 24 -2.45 5.91 3.75
C VAL A 24 -3.26 6.22 5.01
N ASP A 25 -4.11 7.24 4.98
CA ASP A 25 -4.96 7.65 6.10
C ASP A 25 -5.84 6.50 6.60
N ALA A 26 -6.39 5.69 5.67
CA ALA A 26 -7.20 4.53 6.03
C ALA A 26 -6.40 3.43 6.73
N ILE A 27 -5.13 3.24 6.36
CA ILE A 27 -4.23 2.29 7.04
C ILE A 27 -3.87 2.80 8.44
N GLU A 28 -3.54 4.08 8.55
CA GLU A 28 -3.22 4.72 9.83
C GLU A 28 -4.42 4.72 10.78
N ALA A 29 -5.62 5.00 10.28
CA ALA A 29 -6.86 4.93 11.05
C ALA A 29 -7.19 3.51 11.54
N ALA A 30 -6.71 2.48 10.84
CA ALA A 30 -6.79 1.09 11.28
C ALA A 30 -5.70 0.72 12.32
N GLY A 31 -4.83 1.67 12.70
CA GLY A 31 -3.73 1.46 13.66
C GLY A 31 -2.54 0.68 13.10
N LEU A 32 -2.40 0.64 11.77
CA LEU A 32 -1.37 -0.11 11.07
C LEU A 32 -0.29 0.84 10.53
N ASP A 33 0.96 0.39 10.46
CA ASP A 33 2.03 1.16 9.82
C ASP A 33 1.95 1.02 8.28
N PRO A 34 1.73 2.10 7.52
CA PRO A 34 1.74 2.08 6.05
C PRO A 34 3.07 1.65 5.45
N CYS A 35 4.19 1.90 6.13
CA CYS A 35 5.52 1.50 5.68
C CYS A 35 5.73 -0.02 5.80
N ALA A 36 5.05 -0.65 6.76
CA ALA A 36 5.02 -2.10 6.93
C ALA A 36 3.88 -2.77 6.15
N ALA A 37 3.08 -2.02 5.38
CA ALA A 37 2.06 -2.61 4.53
C ALA A 37 2.68 -3.39 3.37
N ALA A 38 2.00 -4.47 2.96
CA ALA A 38 2.54 -5.41 1.99
C ALA A 38 2.91 -4.72 0.66
N PRO A 39 4.14 -4.90 0.12
CA PRO A 39 4.53 -4.27 -1.15
C PRO A 39 3.61 -4.63 -2.33
N VAL A 40 2.96 -5.80 -2.27
CA VAL A 40 1.94 -6.22 -3.25
C VAL A 40 0.68 -5.37 -3.19
N TYR A 41 0.29 -4.88 -2.02
CA TYR A 41 -0.84 -3.97 -1.86
C TYR A 41 -0.56 -2.63 -2.54
N TRP A 42 0.61 -2.02 -2.30
CA TRP A 42 0.98 -0.76 -2.95
C TRP A 42 1.01 -0.86 -4.48
N ARG A 43 1.55 -1.96 -5.03
CA ARG A 43 1.49 -2.20 -6.49
C ARG A 43 0.04 -2.30 -7.00
N MET A 44 -0.83 -2.97 -6.24
CA MET A 44 -2.24 -3.10 -6.60
C MET A 44 -2.96 -1.74 -6.61
N VAL A 45 -2.72 -0.90 -5.60
CA VAL A 45 -3.25 0.48 -5.56
C VAL A 45 -2.83 1.24 -6.82
N GLY A 46 -1.55 1.16 -7.19
CA GLY A 46 -1.01 1.85 -8.37
C GLY A 46 -1.69 1.38 -9.66
N ASN A 47 -1.84 0.06 -9.83
CA ASN A 47 -2.53 -0.53 -10.98
C ASN A 47 -4.00 -0.08 -11.06
N ARG A 48 -4.70 -0.03 -9.92
CA ARG A 48 -6.11 0.38 -9.88
C ARG A 48 -6.28 1.87 -10.17
N LEU A 49 -5.43 2.74 -9.64
CA LEU A 49 -5.45 4.17 -9.97
C LEU A 49 -5.16 4.42 -11.45
N ALA A 50 -4.25 3.66 -12.05
CA ALA A 50 -3.98 3.72 -13.48
C ALA A 50 -5.22 3.30 -14.31
N ALA A 51 -5.91 2.25 -13.87
CA ALA A 51 -7.12 1.72 -14.49
C ALA A 51 -8.42 2.46 -14.11
N ARG A 52 -8.36 3.50 -13.26
CA ARG A 52 -9.51 4.24 -12.71
C ARG A 52 -10.53 3.34 -11.99
N LEU A 53 -10.03 2.32 -11.30
CA LEU A 53 -10.82 1.37 -10.51
C LEU A 53 -10.84 1.78 -9.02
N PRO A 54 -11.91 1.41 -8.28
CA PRO A 54 -11.97 1.67 -6.84
C PRO A 54 -10.85 0.94 -6.09
N LEU A 55 -10.36 1.58 -5.02
CA LEU A 55 -9.31 1.03 -4.17
C LEU A 55 -9.92 0.09 -3.11
N PRO A 56 -9.34 -1.10 -2.91
CA PRO A 56 -9.77 -1.98 -1.83
C PRO A 56 -9.20 -1.53 -0.49
N ALA A 57 -9.97 -1.76 0.57
CA ALA A 57 -9.50 -1.59 1.93
C ALA A 57 -8.30 -2.50 2.23
N TYR A 58 -7.35 -1.97 3.01
CA TYR A 58 -6.27 -2.76 3.58
C TYR A 58 -6.65 -3.16 4.99
N THR A 59 -6.73 -4.45 5.26
CA THR A 59 -7.28 -4.95 6.53
C THR A 59 -6.18 -5.38 7.51
N PRO A 60 -6.44 -5.35 8.82
CA PRO A 60 -5.51 -5.84 9.84
C PRO A 60 -5.10 -7.29 9.62
N GLU A 61 -6.02 -8.17 9.17
CA GLU A 61 -5.72 -9.59 8.92
C GLU A 61 -4.71 -9.75 7.78
N ARG A 62 -4.86 -8.96 6.71
CA ARG A 62 -3.89 -8.93 5.61
C ARG A 62 -2.54 -8.42 6.09
N HIS A 63 -2.52 -7.40 6.96
CA HIS A 63 -1.30 -6.86 7.53
C HIS A 63 -0.57 -7.89 8.39
N ALA A 64 -1.26 -8.51 9.35
CA ALA A 64 -0.70 -9.56 10.20
C ALA A 64 -0.16 -10.73 9.38
N ALA A 65 -0.91 -11.19 8.37
CA ALA A 65 -0.48 -12.27 7.50
C ALA A 65 0.74 -11.89 6.63
N HIS A 66 0.93 -10.61 6.30
CA HIS A 66 2.13 -10.15 5.60
C HIS A 66 3.35 -10.14 6.54
N LEU A 67 3.21 -9.56 7.74
CA LEU A 67 4.29 -9.51 8.73
C LEU A 67 4.76 -10.90 9.13
N ALA A 68 3.84 -11.85 9.32
CA ALA A 68 4.18 -13.24 9.61
C ALA A 68 5.01 -13.88 8.49
N ARG A 69 4.79 -13.51 7.21
CA ARG A 69 5.59 -14.00 6.08
C ARG A 69 6.96 -13.34 6.01
N GLU A 70 7.06 -12.04 6.28
CA GLU A 70 8.35 -11.32 6.31
C GLU A 70 9.24 -11.82 7.46
N ALA A 71 8.65 -12.21 8.59
CA ALA A 71 9.40 -12.78 9.72
C ALA A 71 10.02 -14.16 9.41
N LEU A 72 9.57 -14.85 8.36
CA LEU A 72 10.10 -16.14 7.91
C LEU A 72 11.21 -16.00 6.85
N ARG A 73 11.54 -14.78 6.44
CA ARG A 73 12.44 -14.47 5.33
C ARG A 73 13.83 -14.07 5.81
#